data_AF-A0A0A6P9Z2-F1
#
_entry.id   AF-A0A0A6P9Z2-F1
#
_cell.length_a   1.000
_cell.length_b   1.000
_cell.length_c   1.000
_cell.angle_alpha   90.00
_cell.angle_beta   90.00
_cell.angle_gamma   90.00
#
_symmetry.space_group_name_H-M   'P 1'
#
loop_
_entity.id
_entity.type
_entity.pdbx_description
1 polymer ?
#
loop_
_entity_poly.entity_id
_entity_poly.type
_entity_poly.pdbx_seq_one_letter_code
_entity_poly.pdbx_strand_id
1 'polypeptide(L)'
;MNKTAFTLISSLIVAISLIVAFAIYSITAKGNEEIEKFRAEEIQRLKQYIKDSVDMAYATIENNYKNSMDKVYLEKYYGPRLKNIIDVAETILNSKVQAVKNGKMTLSEAQAEAAAEIKTIRYDNGDGYVWITDTALPYPKMIMHPTEPSLDGQVLDDAKYNCALGKDQNLFTAAVEICQAHGKGFVDYLWPKKTQEGVISDVPKLAYVRLFPEWDWLIGTANYVDDVIIEAIEKSQDDIRKMRYDNGIGSFWISTASKSELKMIVYPNLPSLEEQIIEGKLKKLFESFINVCEKQNGSGFLDYKWPKPTTGGMIEDAPKISYVRLYEPLGWIIGTDVSIDRIDKALAEKQERVEYEEIMIIIKLVSTSLLVIFIFGMLIYMRNRSSNVKEEPEPVEKETAPVEKPTSMDEPMRMTEEIPVLRASPEQGTLRTDECVKMVQEISKTLIAEHAKLLAMALQKAPGAVSNEVKKLANKSIEEVTNRIEGKQEGPIGEPSEETKFKVVTDLNKMVGTINLKE
;
A
#
# COMPACT_ATOMS: atom_id res chain seq x y z
N MET A 1 24.79 -24.41 -55.58
CA MET A 1 23.69 -24.44 -54.58
C MET A 1 22.37 -24.45 -55.35
N ASN A 2 21.46 -25.39 -55.10
CA ASN A 2 20.21 -25.51 -55.86
C ASN A 2 19.28 -24.30 -55.55
N LYS A 3 18.68 -23.64 -56.57
CA LYS A 3 17.85 -22.42 -56.40
C LYS A 3 16.68 -22.62 -55.42
N THR A 4 16.18 -23.85 -55.34
CA THR A 4 15.15 -24.30 -54.41
C THR A 4 15.61 -24.33 -52.95
N ALA A 5 16.88 -24.66 -52.68
CA ALA A 5 17.42 -24.66 -51.32
C ALA A 5 17.63 -23.23 -50.78
N PHE A 6 18.05 -22.31 -51.65
CA PHE A 6 18.24 -20.90 -51.29
C PHE A 6 16.91 -20.22 -50.94
N THR A 7 15.89 -20.43 -51.76
CA THR A 7 14.54 -19.87 -51.53
C THR A 7 13.92 -20.37 -50.23
N LEU A 8 14.08 -21.65 -49.89
CA LEU A 8 13.57 -22.22 -48.63
C LEU A 8 14.29 -21.69 -47.38
N ILE A 9 15.61 -21.50 -47.43
CA ILE A 9 16.37 -20.90 -46.34
C ILE A 9 15.93 -19.44 -46.15
N SER A 10 15.78 -18.69 -47.25
CA SER A 10 15.33 -17.29 -47.18
C SER A 10 13.92 -17.14 -46.60
N SER A 11 12.97 -18.01 -46.97
CA SER A 11 11.61 -17.96 -46.42
C SER A 11 11.56 -18.33 -44.94
N LEU A 12 12.38 -19.31 -44.51
CA LEU A 12 12.48 -19.70 -43.11
C LEU A 12 13.08 -18.58 -42.25
N ILE A 13 14.13 -17.93 -42.73
CA ILE A 13 14.75 -16.78 -42.03
C ILE A 13 13.75 -15.62 -41.90
N VAL A 14 13.01 -15.30 -42.96
CA VAL A 14 11.99 -14.23 -42.90
C VAL A 14 10.88 -14.57 -41.91
N ALA A 15 10.39 -15.81 -41.90
CA ALA A 15 9.35 -16.26 -40.97
C ALA A 15 9.83 -16.21 -39.52
N ILE A 16 11.04 -16.71 -39.23
CA ILE A 16 11.64 -16.66 -37.88
C ILE A 16 11.85 -15.21 -37.44
N SER A 17 12.36 -14.35 -38.32
CA SER A 17 12.58 -12.93 -38.00
C SER A 17 11.27 -12.20 -37.67
N LEU A 18 10.18 -12.48 -38.40
CA LEU A 18 8.87 -11.91 -38.11
C LEU A 18 8.31 -12.40 -36.78
N ILE A 19 8.46 -13.69 -36.46
CA ILE A 19 8.04 -14.27 -35.18
C ILE A 19 8.84 -13.65 -34.02
N VAL A 20 10.15 -13.50 -34.18
CA VAL A 20 11.03 -12.90 -33.17
C VAL A 20 10.68 -11.43 -32.96
N ALA A 21 10.48 -10.66 -34.03
CA ALA A 21 10.08 -9.26 -33.93
C ALA A 21 8.72 -9.10 -33.22
N PHE A 22 7.75 -9.93 -33.55
CA PHE A 22 6.44 -9.94 -32.89
C PHE A 22 6.54 -10.34 -31.41
N ALA A 23 7.35 -11.36 -31.09
CA ALA A 23 7.56 -11.79 -29.73
C ALA A 23 8.23 -10.71 -28.87
N ILE A 24 9.25 -10.02 -29.41
CA ILE A 24 9.90 -8.87 -28.74
C ILE A 24 8.86 -7.79 -28.44
N TYR A 25 8.08 -7.38 -29.44
CA TYR A 25 7.02 -6.40 -29.27
C TYR A 25 6.01 -6.82 -28.19
N SER A 26 5.54 -8.06 -28.22
CA SER A 26 4.57 -8.58 -27.25
C SER A 26 5.15 -8.68 -25.83
N ILE A 27 6.44 -8.94 -25.68
CA ILE A 27 7.14 -9.00 -24.39
C ILE A 27 7.19 -7.60 -23.78
N THR A 28 7.68 -6.61 -24.54
CA THR A 28 7.80 -5.22 -24.07
C THR A 28 6.45 -4.58 -23.79
N ALA A 29 5.43 -4.82 -24.62
CA ALA A 29 4.07 -4.32 -24.38
C ALA A 29 3.50 -4.84 -23.05
N LYS A 30 3.75 -6.12 -22.72
CA LYS A 30 3.30 -6.72 -21.47
C LYS A 30 4.14 -6.29 -20.26
N GLY A 31 5.45 -6.09 -20.44
CA GLY A 31 6.29 -5.51 -19.39
C GLY A 31 5.76 -4.15 -18.96
N ASN A 32 5.44 -3.28 -19.92
CA ASN A 32 4.82 -1.98 -19.66
C ASN A 32 3.47 -2.10 -18.93
N GLU A 33 2.59 -3.03 -19.34
CA GLU A 33 1.33 -3.30 -18.64
C GLU A 33 1.58 -3.76 -17.19
N GLU A 34 2.59 -4.60 -16.96
CA GLU A 34 2.97 -5.06 -15.62
C GLU A 34 3.51 -3.93 -14.74
N ILE A 35 4.28 -3.01 -15.31
CA ILE A 35 4.79 -1.82 -14.63
C ILE A 35 3.64 -0.87 -14.25
N GLU A 36 2.72 -0.58 -15.17
CA GLU A 36 1.55 0.28 -14.88
C GLU A 36 0.62 -0.35 -13.85
N LYS A 37 0.42 -1.68 -13.92
CA LYS A 37 -0.33 -2.40 -12.89
C LYS A 37 0.34 -2.30 -11.52
N PHE A 38 1.65 -2.53 -11.46
CA PHE A 38 2.43 -2.40 -10.22
C PHE A 38 2.34 -0.96 -9.67
N ARG A 39 2.39 0.05 -10.54
CA ARG A 39 2.19 1.46 -10.16
C ARG A 39 0.81 1.70 -9.53
N ALA A 40 -0.25 1.19 -10.14
CA ALA A 40 -1.60 1.31 -9.60
C ALA A 40 -1.74 0.63 -8.23
N GLU A 41 -1.14 -0.56 -8.07
CA GLU A 41 -1.12 -1.30 -6.80
C GLU A 41 -0.36 -0.53 -5.70
N GLU A 42 0.80 0.05 -6.00
CA GLU A 42 1.56 0.86 -5.05
C GLU A 42 0.83 2.15 -4.66
N ILE A 43 0.18 2.82 -5.61
CA ILE A 43 -0.69 3.98 -5.31
C ILE A 43 -1.85 3.56 -4.41
N GLN A 44 -2.45 2.39 -4.64
CA GLN A 44 -3.53 1.89 -3.79
C GLN A 44 -3.04 1.56 -2.37
N ARG A 45 -1.87 0.93 -2.23
CA ARG A 45 -1.24 0.69 -0.92
C ARG A 45 -0.95 2.00 -0.21
N LEU A 46 -0.45 2.99 -0.93
CA LEU A 46 -0.20 4.33 -0.39
C LEU A 46 -1.50 5.00 0.08
N LYS A 47 -2.57 4.94 -0.72
CA LYS A 47 -3.92 5.42 -0.36
C LYS A 47 -4.44 4.73 0.90
N GLN A 48 -4.33 3.41 0.98
CA GLN A 48 -4.73 2.67 2.18
C GLN A 48 -3.92 3.09 3.41
N TYR A 49 -2.60 3.22 3.25
CA TYR A 49 -1.71 3.60 4.33
C TYR A 49 -2.01 4.98 4.93
N ILE A 50 -2.22 6.00 4.10
CA ILE A 50 -2.59 7.34 4.60
C ILE A 50 -4.00 7.37 5.19
N LYS A 51 -4.92 6.55 4.66
CA LYS A 51 -6.25 6.37 5.23
C LYS A 51 -6.17 5.80 6.65
N ASP A 52 -5.47 4.68 6.82
CA ASP A 52 -5.30 4.03 8.13
C ASP A 52 -4.61 4.98 9.13
N SER A 53 -3.65 5.77 8.64
CA SER A 53 -2.98 6.80 9.45
C SER A 53 -3.95 7.88 9.94
N VAL A 54 -4.82 8.40 9.08
CA VAL A 54 -5.84 9.39 9.47
C VAL A 54 -6.91 8.76 10.37
N ASP A 55 -7.25 7.50 10.16
CA ASP A 55 -8.20 6.78 11.03
C ASP A 55 -7.66 6.62 12.46
N MET A 56 -6.34 6.43 12.62
CA MET A 56 -5.68 6.44 13.93
C MET A 56 -5.71 7.83 14.59
N ALA A 57 -5.45 8.89 13.83
CA ALA A 57 -5.56 10.28 14.31
C ALA A 57 -7.01 10.61 14.73
N TYR A 58 -7.98 10.22 13.91
CA TYR A 58 -9.41 10.35 14.20
C TYR A 58 -9.79 9.62 15.49
N ALA A 59 -9.39 8.35 15.64
CA ALA A 59 -9.68 7.55 16.83
C ALA A 59 -9.06 8.16 18.10
N THR A 60 -7.88 8.80 17.96
CA THR A 60 -7.23 9.51 19.07
C THR A 60 -8.08 10.69 19.55
N ILE A 61 -8.53 11.54 18.62
CA ILE A 61 -9.40 12.70 18.91
C ILE A 61 -10.73 12.22 19.49
N GLU A 62 -11.35 11.23 18.85
CA GLU A 62 -12.63 10.66 19.26
C GLU A 62 -12.55 10.09 20.67
N ASN A 63 -11.50 9.34 20.99
CA ASN A 63 -11.30 8.78 22.33
C ASN A 63 -11.08 9.85 23.38
N ASN A 64 -10.24 10.86 23.11
CA ASN A 64 -10.04 11.99 24.04
C ASN A 64 -11.37 12.71 24.31
N TYR A 65 -12.15 13.01 23.26
CA TYR A 65 -13.43 13.71 23.38
C TYR A 65 -14.53 12.88 24.05
N LYS A 66 -14.65 11.58 23.74
CA LYS A 66 -15.64 10.71 24.40
C LYS A 66 -15.31 10.53 25.89
N ASN A 67 -14.03 10.33 26.21
CA ASN A 67 -13.59 10.14 27.59
C ASN A 67 -13.80 11.39 28.45
N SER A 68 -13.69 12.59 27.88
CA SER A 68 -13.96 13.83 28.64
C SER A 68 -15.42 14.01 29.07
N MET A 69 -16.34 13.21 28.52
CA MET A 69 -17.76 13.21 28.90
C MET A 69 -18.17 11.94 29.65
N ASP A 70 -17.29 10.93 29.74
CA ASP A 70 -17.59 9.66 30.39
C ASP A 70 -17.35 9.76 31.90
N LYS A 71 -18.42 9.60 32.69
CA LYS A 71 -18.35 9.69 34.16
C LYS A 71 -17.28 8.77 34.76
N VAL A 72 -17.20 7.53 34.30
CA VAL A 72 -16.26 6.54 34.87
C VAL A 72 -14.81 6.96 34.60
N TYR A 73 -14.54 7.44 33.39
CA TYR A 73 -13.25 8.01 33.04
C TYR A 73 -12.92 9.24 33.89
N LEU A 74 -13.88 10.17 34.04
CA LEU A 74 -13.70 11.38 34.83
C LEU A 74 -13.39 11.07 36.30
N GLU A 75 -14.13 10.16 36.93
CA GLU A 75 -13.85 9.71 38.29
C GLU A 75 -12.48 9.07 38.43
N LYS A 76 -12.04 8.30 37.42
CA LYS A 76 -10.74 7.63 37.42
C LYS A 76 -9.57 8.60 37.23
N TYR A 77 -9.70 9.54 36.28
CA TYR A 77 -8.61 10.41 35.85
C TYR A 77 -8.54 11.71 36.66
N TYR A 78 -9.68 12.38 36.88
CA TYR A 78 -9.77 13.63 37.63
C TYR A 78 -10.04 13.41 39.12
N GLY A 79 -10.64 12.28 39.50
CA GLY A 79 -10.95 11.97 40.90
C GLY A 79 -9.75 12.03 41.87
N PRO A 80 -8.54 11.53 41.54
CA PRO A 80 -7.36 11.69 42.39
C PRO A 80 -7.04 13.17 42.69
N ARG A 81 -7.19 14.04 41.69
CA ARG A 81 -6.98 15.48 41.86
C ARG A 81 -7.99 16.09 42.83
N LEU A 82 -9.28 15.80 42.64
CA LEU A 82 -10.34 16.26 43.53
C LEU A 82 -10.16 15.74 44.98
N LYS A 83 -9.74 14.49 45.13
CA LYS A 83 -9.39 13.91 46.44
C LYS A 83 -8.29 14.67 47.14
N ASN A 84 -7.19 14.97 46.44
CA ASN A 84 -6.08 15.72 47.03
C ASN A 84 -6.49 17.13 47.49
N ILE A 85 -7.41 17.79 46.77
CA ILE A 85 -7.95 19.10 47.17
C ILE A 85 -8.77 18.97 48.47
N ILE A 86 -9.58 17.93 48.59
CA ILE A 86 -10.29 17.63 49.84
C ILE A 86 -9.32 17.29 50.97
N ASP A 87 -8.23 16.56 50.71
CA ASP A 87 -7.22 16.23 51.73
C ASP A 87 -6.55 17.51 52.30
N VAL A 88 -6.33 18.52 51.45
CA VAL A 88 -5.84 19.84 51.88
C VAL A 88 -6.88 20.56 52.75
N ALA A 89 -8.16 20.55 52.34
CA ALA A 89 -9.24 21.14 53.14
C ALA A 89 -9.40 20.45 54.51
N GLU A 90 -9.31 19.11 54.55
CA GLU A 90 -9.35 18.35 55.81
C GLU A 90 -8.15 18.63 56.71
N THR A 91 -6.98 18.95 56.15
CA THR A 91 -5.83 19.35 56.97
C THR A 91 -6.13 20.63 57.75
N ILE A 92 -6.84 21.59 57.15
CA ILE A 92 -7.32 22.80 57.82
C ILE A 92 -8.32 22.45 58.93
N LEU A 93 -9.33 21.63 58.61
CA LEU A 93 -10.35 21.18 59.58
C LEU A 93 -9.70 20.47 60.78
N ASN A 94 -8.79 19.53 60.52
CA ASN A 94 -8.10 18.77 61.56
C ASN A 94 -7.26 19.67 62.47
N SER A 95 -6.55 20.66 61.92
CA SER A 95 -5.79 21.63 62.70
C SER A 95 -6.71 22.38 63.69
N LYS A 96 -7.89 22.81 63.21
CA LYS A 96 -8.89 23.52 64.03
C LYS A 96 -9.53 22.60 65.07
N VAL A 97 -9.81 21.33 64.73
CA VAL A 97 -10.24 20.30 65.71
C VAL A 97 -9.20 20.15 66.83
N GLN A 98 -7.90 20.11 66.51
CA GLN A 98 -6.85 20.02 67.54
C GLN A 98 -6.79 21.29 68.40
N ALA A 99 -7.03 22.48 67.85
CA ALA A 99 -7.10 23.71 68.64
C ALA A 99 -8.24 23.68 69.66
N VAL A 100 -9.42 23.16 69.27
CA VAL A 100 -10.56 22.95 70.18
C VAL A 100 -10.22 21.94 71.28
N LYS A 101 -9.66 20.78 70.92
CA LYS A 101 -9.26 19.75 71.89
C LYS A 101 -8.25 20.25 72.91
N ASN A 102 -7.37 21.17 72.50
CA ASN A 102 -6.37 21.79 73.35
C ASN A 102 -6.88 23.02 74.12
N GLY A 103 -8.17 23.36 74.03
CA GLY A 103 -8.76 24.51 74.71
C GLY A 103 -8.27 25.87 74.22
N LYS A 104 -7.65 25.93 73.03
CA LYS A 104 -7.15 27.18 72.43
C LYS A 104 -8.25 27.99 71.74
N MET A 105 -9.35 27.33 71.38
CA MET A 105 -10.49 27.90 70.68
C MET A 105 -11.78 27.21 71.11
N THR A 106 -12.90 27.91 71.06
CA THR A 106 -14.22 27.27 71.14
C THR A 106 -14.54 26.55 69.83
N LEU A 107 -15.47 25.59 69.88
CA LEU A 107 -15.94 24.88 68.68
C LEU A 107 -16.47 25.84 67.61
N SER A 108 -17.27 26.84 68.02
CA SER A 108 -17.86 27.81 67.10
C SER A 108 -16.81 28.69 66.43
N GLU A 109 -15.79 29.14 67.16
CA GLU A 109 -14.68 29.91 66.60
C GLU A 109 -13.88 29.07 65.60
N ALA A 110 -13.56 27.82 65.98
CA ALA A 110 -12.81 26.91 65.13
C ALA A 110 -13.53 26.58 63.82
N GLN A 111 -14.84 26.34 63.87
CA GLN A 111 -15.68 26.13 62.69
C GLN A 111 -15.74 27.37 61.80
N ALA A 112 -15.98 28.55 62.38
CA ALA A 112 -16.05 29.81 61.63
C ALA A 112 -14.72 30.14 60.93
N GLU A 113 -13.60 29.98 61.64
CA GLU A 113 -12.27 30.19 61.05
C GLU A 113 -11.94 29.15 59.97
N ALA A 114 -12.26 27.86 60.19
CA ALA A 114 -12.02 26.84 59.19
C ALA A 114 -12.81 27.11 57.90
N ALA A 115 -14.10 27.45 58.02
CA ALA A 115 -14.95 27.79 56.89
C ALA A 115 -14.41 29.02 56.15
N ALA A 116 -13.95 30.05 56.87
CA ALA A 116 -13.34 31.24 56.27
C ALA A 116 -12.03 30.94 55.53
N GLU A 117 -11.16 30.08 56.09
CA GLU A 117 -9.92 29.65 55.43
C GLU A 117 -10.21 28.83 54.17
N ILE A 118 -11.08 27.82 54.27
CA ILE A 118 -11.47 26.96 53.12
C ILE A 118 -12.16 27.79 52.03
N LYS A 119 -12.93 28.82 52.37
CA LYS A 119 -13.57 29.75 51.42
C LYS A 119 -12.57 30.44 50.49
N THR A 120 -11.29 30.52 50.85
CA THR A 120 -10.23 31.13 50.02
C THR A 120 -9.60 30.16 49.01
N ILE A 121 -9.82 28.85 49.14
CA ILE A 121 -9.23 27.85 48.25
C ILE A 121 -9.81 28.03 46.84
N ARG A 122 -8.94 28.36 45.89
CA ARG A 122 -9.23 28.42 44.45
C ARG A 122 -8.16 27.69 43.66
N TYR A 123 -8.58 27.04 42.58
CA TYR A 123 -7.72 26.33 41.63
C TYR A 123 -8.38 26.38 40.24
N ASP A 124 -7.76 25.80 39.21
CA ASP A 124 -8.30 25.81 37.83
C ASP A 124 -8.68 27.22 37.36
N ASN A 125 -7.69 28.13 37.38
CA ASN A 125 -7.86 29.54 36.98
C ASN A 125 -8.93 30.34 37.75
N GLY A 126 -9.35 29.84 38.92
CA GLY A 126 -10.32 30.51 39.80
C GLY A 126 -11.71 29.87 39.79
N ASP A 127 -11.99 28.95 38.87
CA ASP A 127 -13.28 28.27 38.75
C ASP A 127 -13.47 27.14 39.75
N GLY A 128 -12.35 26.52 40.16
CA GLY A 128 -12.32 25.47 41.16
C GLY A 128 -12.45 26.00 42.58
N TYR A 129 -13.26 25.34 43.41
CA TYR A 129 -13.49 25.72 44.80
C TYR A 129 -13.95 24.56 45.68
N VAL A 130 -14.00 24.79 47.00
CA VAL A 130 -14.52 23.87 48.02
C VAL A 130 -15.75 24.48 48.69
N TRP A 131 -16.82 23.70 48.84
CA TRP A 131 -18.01 24.08 49.61
C TRP A 131 -18.22 23.13 50.79
N ILE A 132 -19.01 23.57 51.76
CA ILE A 132 -19.30 22.82 52.98
C ILE A 132 -20.81 22.86 53.25
N THR A 133 -21.43 21.70 53.46
CA THR A 133 -22.78 21.58 54.00
C THR A 133 -22.76 20.83 55.33
N ASP A 134 -23.85 20.90 56.09
CA ASP A 134 -24.10 19.87 57.10
C ASP A 134 -24.57 18.56 56.44
N THR A 135 -24.99 17.60 57.25
CA THR A 135 -25.44 16.28 56.82
C THR A 135 -26.92 16.02 57.12
N ALA A 136 -27.71 17.08 57.35
CA ALA A 136 -29.12 16.94 57.66
C ALA A 136 -29.90 16.38 56.46
N LEU A 137 -30.90 15.54 56.75
CA LEU A 137 -31.86 15.01 55.77
C LEU A 137 -33.30 15.42 56.18
N PRO A 138 -34.22 15.62 55.23
CA PRO A 138 -34.08 15.38 53.78
C PRO A 138 -33.22 16.40 53.04
N TYR A 139 -33.02 17.60 53.59
CA TYR A 139 -32.25 18.67 52.95
C TYR A 139 -31.17 19.20 53.91
N PRO A 140 -29.89 19.23 53.49
CA PRO A 140 -28.83 19.79 54.31
C PRO A 140 -28.85 21.32 54.25
N LYS A 141 -28.19 21.93 55.22
CA LYS A 141 -27.94 23.37 55.27
C LYS A 141 -26.55 23.68 54.72
N MET A 142 -26.43 24.75 53.94
CA MET A 142 -25.12 25.23 53.51
C MET A 142 -24.38 25.87 54.70
N ILE A 143 -23.16 25.42 54.94
CA ILE A 143 -22.25 26.02 55.92
C ILE A 143 -21.42 27.12 55.26
N MET A 144 -20.88 26.84 54.07
CA MET A 144 -20.06 27.79 53.33
C MET A 144 -20.06 27.47 51.83
N HIS A 145 -20.45 28.44 51.00
CA HIS A 145 -20.27 28.42 49.55
C HIS A 145 -19.47 29.64 49.07
N PRO A 146 -18.32 29.44 48.42
CA PRO A 146 -17.42 30.54 48.08
C PRO A 146 -17.93 31.45 46.97
N THR A 147 -18.65 30.89 46.00
CA THR A 147 -19.10 31.61 44.78
C THR A 147 -20.58 31.99 44.83
N GLU A 148 -21.31 31.49 45.82
CA GLU A 148 -22.75 31.76 46.07
C GLU A 148 -22.98 31.98 47.57
N PRO A 149 -22.36 33.01 48.18
CA PRO A 149 -22.39 33.22 49.64
C PRO A 149 -23.80 33.52 50.18
N SER A 150 -24.77 33.84 49.33
CA SER A 150 -26.18 33.95 49.71
C SER A 150 -26.79 32.63 50.17
N LEU A 151 -26.15 31.50 49.85
CA LEU A 151 -26.54 30.18 50.32
C LEU A 151 -26.12 29.94 51.78
N ASP A 152 -25.09 30.62 52.27
CA ASP A 152 -24.54 30.40 53.62
C ASP A 152 -25.68 30.51 54.67
N GLY A 153 -25.93 29.42 55.38
CA GLY A 153 -26.98 29.33 56.39
C GLY A 153 -28.38 28.92 55.90
N GLN A 154 -28.59 28.73 54.60
CA GLN A 154 -29.86 28.34 54.02
C GLN A 154 -30.03 26.82 53.99
N VAL A 155 -31.27 26.36 54.17
CA VAL A 155 -31.67 24.97 53.87
C VAL A 155 -31.75 24.83 52.34
N LEU A 156 -31.22 23.72 51.82
CA LEU A 156 -31.07 23.52 50.39
C LEU A 156 -32.23 22.71 49.80
N ASP A 157 -33.47 23.16 50.02
CA ASP A 157 -34.72 22.47 49.64
C ASP A 157 -35.39 22.99 48.37
N ASP A 158 -34.85 24.07 47.78
CA ASP A 158 -35.34 24.63 46.51
C ASP A 158 -35.30 23.59 45.38
N ALA A 159 -36.40 23.48 44.63
CA ALA A 159 -36.56 22.53 43.54
C ALA A 159 -35.48 22.68 42.45
N LYS A 160 -34.85 23.85 42.30
CA LYS A 160 -33.73 24.03 41.36
C LYS A 160 -32.50 23.17 41.68
N TYR A 161 -32.38 22.69 42.91
CA TYR A 161 -31.29 21.78 43.32
C TYR A 161 -31.57 20.31 42.98
N ASN A 162 -32.76 19.98 42.45
CA ASN A 162 -33.12 18.65 41.97
C ASN A 162 -32.46 18.35 40.61
N CYS A 163 -31.13 18.46 40.58
CA CYS A 163 -30.32 18.38 39.37
C CYS A 163 -29.20 17.33 39.47
N ALA A 164 -29.29 16.39 40.42
CA ALA A 164 -28.36 15.26 40.49
C ALA A 164 -28.59 14.33 39.29
N LEU A 165 -27.57 14.17 38.44
CA LEU A 165 -27.67 13.37 37.23
C LEU A 165 -27.81 11.88 37.58
N GLY A 166 -28.70 11.19 36.84
CA GLY A 166 -28.96 9.76 37.01
C GLY A 166 -29.80 9.37 38.24
N LYS A 167 -30.18 10.32 39.09
CA LYS A 167 -31.05 10.08 40.27
C LYS A 167 -32.30 10.95 40.35
N ASP A 168 -32.44 11.97 39.49
CA ASP A 168 -33.57 12.93 39.47
C ASP A 168 -33.93 13.45 40.87
N GLN A 169 -32.91 13.77 41.67
CA GLN A 169 -33.06 14.17 43.07
C GLN A 169 -32.22 15.41 43.41
N ASN A 170 -32.44 15.95 44.61
CA ASN A 170 -31.64 17.04 45.16
C ASN A 170 -30.15 16.64 45.25
N LEU A 171 -29.26 17.45 44.67
CA LEU A 171 -27.83 17.13 44.60
C LEU A 171 -27.17 17.04 45.99
N PHE A 172 -27.59 17.89 46.93
CA PHE A 172 -27.00 17.93 48.26
C PHE A 172 -27.49 16.75 49.10
N THR A 173 -28.77 16.40 48.97
CA THR A 173 -29.32 15.15 49.51
C THR A 173 -28.55 13.94 48.97
N ALA A 174 -28.32 13.88 47.64
CA ALA A 174 -27.56 12.81 47.02
C ALA A 174 -26.14 12.67 47.58
N ALA A 175 -25.47 13.80 47.81
CA ALA A 175 -24.13 13.85 48.39
C ALA A 175 -24.13 13.33 49.84
N VAL A 176 -25.11 13.75 50.66
CA VAL A 176 -25.25 13.28 52.04
C VAL A 176 -25.50 11.77 52.08
N GLU A 177 -26.41 11.24 51.25
CA GLU A 177 -26.70 9.80 51.18
C GLU A 177 -25.45 8.97 50.82
N ILE A 178 -24.68 9.40 49.83
CA ILE A 178 -23.44 8.72 49.43
C ILE A 178 -22.40 8.75 50.55
N CYS A 179 -22.24 9.90 51.21
CA CYS A 179 -21.33 10.06 52.33
C CYS A 179 -21.78 9.27 53.58
N GLN A 180 -23.07 9.16 53.87
CA GLN A 180 -23.58 8.33 54.96
C GLN A 180 -23.36 6.83 54.69
N ALA A 181 -23.49 6.39 53.43
CA ALA A 181 -23.29 4.99 53.05
C ALA A 181 -21.82 4.56 52.98
N HIS A 182 -20.93 5.46 52.52
CA HIS A 182 -19.55 5.08 52.16
C HIS A 182 -18.46 5.99 52.74
N GLY A 183 -18.83 7.03 53.49
CA GLY A 183 -17.94 8.08 54.00
C GLY A 183 -17.49 9.10 52.94
N LYS A 184 -17.58 8.75 51.65
CA LYS A 184 -17.15 9.55 50.51
C LYS A 184 -17.74 9.02 49.21
N GLY A 185 -17.75 9.83 48.16
CA GLY A 185 -18.05 9.36 46.81
C GLY A 185 -18.14 10.49 45.79
N PHE A 186 -18.65 10.15 44.60
CA PHE A 186 -18.82 11.10 43.51
C PHE A 186 -20.31 11.39 43.27
N VAL A 187 -20.62 12.64 42.94
CA VAL A 187 -21.94 13.09 42.51
C VAL A 187 -21.77 14.00 41.30
N ASP A 188 -22.52 13.71 40.25
CA ASP A 188 -22.64 14.53 39.06
C ASP A 188 -23.96 15.30 39.06
N TYR A 189 -23.93 16.58 38.70
CA TYR A 189 -25.08 17.47 38.75
C TYR A 189 -24.90 18.68 37.83
N LEU A 190 -25.97 19.44 37.61
CA LEU A 190 -25.93 20.71 36.89
C LEU A 190 -25.72 21.86 37.87
N TRP A 191 -24.81 22.79 37.54
CA TRP A 191 -24.53 23.95 38.36
C TRP A 191 -24.20 25.19 37.53
N PRO A 192 -24.56 26.40 37.99
CA PRO A 192 -24.22 27.61 37.27
C PRO A 192 -22.71 27.85 37.22
N LYS A 193 -22.22 28.22 36.04
CA LYS A 193 -20.84 28.67 35.79
C LYS A 193 -20.84 30.17 35.50
N LYS A 194 -19.99 30.92 36.20
CA LYS A 194 -19.77 32.35 35.95
C LYS A 194 -18.62 32.48 34.97
N THR A 195 -18.86 33.08 33.80
CA THR A 195 -17.86 33.37 32.78
C THR A 195 -17.70 34.89 32.62
N GLN A 196 -16.78 35.33 31.76
CA GLN A 196 -16.63 36.75 31.45
C GLN A 196 -17.86 37.31 30.73
N GLU A 197 -18.58 36.47 29.98
CA GLU A 197 -19.76 36.83 29.20
C GLU A 197 -21.07 36.77 29.99
N GLY A 198 -21.06 36.20 31.21
CA GLY A 198 -22.25 36.12 32.06
C GLY A 198 -22.34 34.83 32.87
N VAL A 199 -23.57 34.38 33.15
CA VAL A 199 -23.82 33.14 33.88
C VAL A 199 -24.47 32.13 32.96
N ILE A 200 -23.86 30.95 32.87
CA ILE A 200 -24.42 29.78 32.19
C ILE A 200 -25.08 28.92 33.28
N SER A 201 -26.41 28.74 33.25
CA SER A 201 -27.17 28.22 34.39
C SER A 201 -26.94 26.73 34.68
N ASP A 202 -26.80 25.91 33.65
CA ASP A 202 -26.92 24.45 33.77
C ASP A 202 -25.71 23.74 33.13
N VAL A 203 -24.54 23.89 33.76
CA VAL A 203 -23.31 23.25 33.29
C VAL A 203 -23.05 21.98 34.09
N PRO A 204 -22.84 20.81 33.43
CA PRO A 204 -22.52 19.58 34.14
C PRO A 204 -21.23 19.67 34.96
N LYS A 205 -21.28 19.14 36.17
CA LYS A 205 -20.16 18.99 37.09
C LYS A 205 -20.00 17.56 37.54
N LEU A 206 -18.76 17.16 37.82
CA LEU A 206 -18.44 15.99 38.63
C LEU A 206 -17.81 16.44 39.95
N ALA A 207 -18.49 16.18 41.05
CA ALA A 207 -18.01 16.46 42.39
C ALA A 207 -17.48 15.22 43.08
N TYR A 208 -16.42 15.41 43.86
CA TYR A 208 -16.01 14.49 44.90
C TYR A 208 -16.41 15.07 46.26
N VAL A 209 -17.12 14.27 47.05
CA VAL A 209 -17.63 14.65 48.37
C VAL A 209 -17.13 13.69 49.44
N ARG A 210 -16.93 14.21 50.65
CA ARG A 210 -16.45 13.44 51.80
C ARG A 210 -17.09 13.94 53.09
N LEU A 211 -17.42 12.99 53.98
CA LEU A 211 -17.87 13.26 55.34
C LEU A 211 -16.67 13.61 56.23
N PHE A 212 -16.75 14.74 56.91
CA PHE A 212 -15.89 15.10 58.03
C PHE A 212 -16.66 14.89 59.35
N PRO A 213 -16.47 13.74 60.01
CA PRO A 213 -17.38 13.26 61.06
C PRO A 213 -17.31 14.07 62.35
N GLU A 214 -16.19 14.72 62.66
CA GLU A 214 -16.02 15.47 63.91
C GLU A 214 -17.04 16.62 64.05
N TRP A 215 -17.52 17.17 62.94
CA TRP A 215 -18.44 18.31 62.90
C TRP A 215 -19.73 18.02 62.12
N ASP A 216 -19.97 16.77 61.71
CA ASP A 216 -21.10 16.39 60.84
C ASP A 216 -21.17 17.25 59.56
N TRP A 217 -19.99 17.60 59.03
CA TRP A 217 -19.85 18.40 57.81
C TRP A 217 -19.59 17.51 56.62
N LEU A 218 -20.17 17.87 55.49
CA LEU A 218 -19.82 17.34 54.18
C LEU A 218 -19.02 18.40 53.43
N ILE A 219 -17.83 18.01 52.98
CA ILE A 219 -16.95 18.85 52.17
C ILE A 219 -16.96 18.33 50.74
N GLY A 220 -17.09 19.25 49.78
CA GLY A 220 -17.20 18.93 48.38
C GLY A 220 -16.36 19.84 47.50
N THR A 221 -15.86 19.28 46.40
CA THR A 221 -15.12 20.00 45.37
C THR A 221 -15.39 19.34 44.01
N ALA A 222 -15.35 20.10 42.92
CA ALA A 222 -15.81 19.62 41.61
C ALA A 222 -15.03 20.24 40.45
N ASN A 223 -15.09 19.57 39.30
CA ASN A 223 -14.74 20.12 37.99
C ASN A 223 -16.01 20.27 37.13
N TYR A 224 -16.07 21.31 36.31
CA TYR A 224 -17.06 21.37 35.24
C TYR A 224 -16.61 20.47 34.08
N VAL A 225 -17.56 19.76 33.48
CA VAL A 225 -17.28 18.81 32.38
C VAL A 225 -16.88 19.55 31.10
N ASP A 226 -17.38 20.77 30.88
CA ASP A 226 -17.01 21.61 29.74
C ASP A 226 -15.52 21.99 29.75
N ASP A 227 -14.95 22.33 30.92
CA ASP A 227 -13.52 22.58 31.08
C ASP A 227 -12.70 21.33 30.76
N VAL A 228 -13.17 20.16 31.20
CA VAL A 228 -12.53 18.88 30.88
C VAL A 228 -12.61 18.57 29.38
N ILE A 229 -13.70 18.94 28.70
CA ILE A 229 -13.81 18.85 27.24
C ILE A 229 -12.80 19.77 26.57
N ILE A 230 -12.64 21.01 27.04
CA ILE A 230 -11.65 21.97 26.51
C ILE A 230 -10.24 21.41 26.67
N GLU A 231 -9.88 20.91 27.86
CA GLU A 231 -8.58 20.26 28.10
C GLU A 231 -8.36 19.06 27.16
N ALA A 232 -9.40 18.25 26.90
CA ALA A 232 -9.31 17.12 25.99
C ALA A 232 -9.17 17.52 24.51
N ILE A 233 -9.77 18.65 24.11
CA ILE A 233 -9.60 19.26 22.78
C ILE A 233 -8.15 19.72 22.63
N GLU A 234 -7.62 20.46 23.60
CA GLU A 234 -6.22 20.92 23.60
C GLU A 234 -5.25 19.75 23.56
N LYS A 235 -5.47 18.73 24.41
CA LYS A 235 -4.70 17.49 24.40
C LYS A 235 -4.74 16.81 23.04
N SER A 236 -5.89 16.78 22.37
CA SER A 236 -6.02 16.19 21.04
C SER A 236 -5.19 16.93 20.00
N GLN A 237 -5.19 18.27 20.03
CA GLN A 237 -4.32 19.05 19.14
C GLN A 237 -2.86 18.69 19.37
N ASP A 238 -2.45 18.58 20.63
CA ASP A 238 -1.10 18.25 21.04
C ASP A 238 -0.65 16.84 20.64
N ASP A 239 -1.52 15.84 20.84
CA ASP A 239 -1.30 14.46 20.44
C ASP A 239 -1.12 14.38 18.91
N ILE A 240 -2.00 15.00 18.14
CA ILE A 240 -1.91 15.02 16.67
C ILE A 240 -0.68 15.80 16.20
N ARG A 241 -0.35 16.91 16.84
CA ARG A 241 0.85 17.72 16.52
C ARG A 241 2.14 16.93 16.69
N LYS A 242 2.20 16.01 17.65
CA LYS A 242 3.35 15.13 17.93
C LYS A 242 3.33 13.84 17.10
N MET A 243 2.17 13.42 16.62
CA MET A 243 2.02 12.18 15.88
C MET A 243 2.79 12.21 14.56
N ARG A 244 3.67 11.22 14.36
CA ARG A 244 4.42 11.03 13.12
C ARG A 244 4.31 9.58 12.68
N TYR A 245 4.38 9.37 11.39
CA TYR A 245 4.47 8.03 10.79
C TYR A 245 5.63 7.97 9.81
N ASP A 246 5.92 6.77 9.29
CA ASP A 246 6.94 6.59 8.26
C ASP A 246 8.30 7.21 8.65
N ASN A 247 8.80 6.77 9.81
CA ASN A 247 10.09 7.20 10.39
C ASN A 247 10.23 8.72 10.61
N GLY A 248 9.12 9.41 10.89
CA GLY A 248 9.13 10.84 11.22
C GLY A 248 8.82 11.75 10.03
N ILE A 249 8.63 11.21 8.83
CA ILE A 249 8.37 11.99 7.61
C ILE A 249 6.91 12.43 7.54
N GLY A 250 5.99 11.50 7.82
CA GLY A 250 4.56 11.75 7.75
C GLY A 250 4.07 12.58 8.93
N SER A 251 3.29 13.63 8.67
CA SER A 251 2.65 14.46 9.70
C SER A 251 1.16 14.65 9.41
N PHE A 252 0.43 15.03 10.45
CA PHE A 252 -1.00 15.28 10.38
C PHE A 252 -1.28 16.76 10.51
N TRP A 253 -2.40 17.17 9.94
CA TRP A 253 -2.92 18.52 10.09
C TRP A 253 -4.41 18.48 10.42
N ILE A 254 -4.87 19.55 11.06
CA ILE A 254 -6.28 19.76 11.40
C ILE A 254 -6.66 21.15 10.91
N SER A 255 -7.78 21.26 10.19
CA SER A 255 -8.41 22.54 9.85
C SER A 255 -9.85 22.59 10.35
N THR A 256 -10.43 23.77 10.41
CA THR A 256 -11.89 23.91 10.52
C THR A 256 -12.57 23.39 9.26
N ALA A 257 -13.82 22.90 9.41
CA ALA A 257 -14.66 22.46 8.30
C ALA A 257 -15.50 23.60 7.67
N SER A 258 -15.45 24.79 8.25
CA SER A 258 -16.20 25.97 7.79
C SER A 258 -15.45 26.73 6.70
N LYS A 259 -16.05 26.91 5.53
CA LYS A 259 -15.46 27.69 4.41
C LYS A 259 -15.34 29.18 4.73
N SER A 260 -16.25 29.74 5.53
CA SER A 260 -16.21 31.16 5.94
C SER A 260 -15.20 31.43 7.05
N GLU A 261 -14.88 30.42 7.86
CA GLU A 261 -13.96 30.52 9.00
C GLU A 261 -12.80 29.51 8.89
N LEU A 262 -12.27 29.36 7.67
CA LEU A 262 -11.25 28.38 7.38
C LEU A 262 -9.91 28.75 8.04
N LYS A 263 -9.53 27.98 9.06
CA LYS A 263 -8.31 28.15 9.86
C LYS A 263 -7.59 26.82 10.01
N MET A 264 -6.26 26.88 10.13
CA MET A 264 -5.48 25.73 10.59
C MET A 264 -5.54 25.65 12.10
N ILE A 265 -5.92 24.49 12.64
CA ILE A 265 -5.90 24.20 14.08
C ILE A 265 -4.57 23.55 14.46
N VAL A 266 -4.11 22.61 13.64
CA VAL A 266 -2.80 21.95 13.79
C VAL A 266 -2.12 21.91 12.43
N TYR A 267 -0.91 22.44 12.33
CA TYR A 267 -0.11 22.42 11.11
C TYR A 267 1.40 22.36 11.44
N PRO A 268 1.92 21.18 11.82
CA PRO A 268 3.23 21.07 12.46
C PRO A 268 4.41 21.50 11.57
N ASN A 269 4.25 21.42 10.26
CA ASN A 269 5.29 21.78 9.31
C ASN A 269 5.42 23.30 9.12
N LEU A 270 4.39 24.07 9.48
CA LEU A 270 4.43 25.53 9.48
C LEU A 270 3.50 26.09 10.59
N PRO A 271 3.92 26.00 11.86
CA PRO A 271 3.07 26.36 13.00
C PRO A 271 2.61 27.83 13.01
N SER A 272 3.31 28.71 12.30
CA SER A 272 2.93 30.12 12.16
C SER A 272 1.60 30.34 11.43
N LEU A 273 1.05 29.31 10.76
CA LEU A 273 -0.28 29.35 10.13
C LEU A 273 -1.40 28.89 11.07
N GLU A 274 -1.09 28.33 12.24
CA GLU A 274 -2.12 27.91 13.20
C GLU A 274 -2.91 29.14 13.68
N GLU A 275 -4.23 28.96 13.84
CA GLU A 275 -5.23 29.96 14.22
C GLU A 275 -5.44 31.14 13.24
N GLN A 276 -4.64 31.23 12.19
CA GLN A 276 -4.78 32.25 11.14
C GLN A 276 -5.83 31.85 10.11
N ILE A 277 -6.53 32.84 9.57
CA ILE A 277 -7.40 32.65 8.40
C ILE A 277 -6.50 32.33 7.19
N ILE A 278 -6.81 31.25 6.50
CA ILE A 278 -6.04 30.81 5.35
C ILE A 278 -6.50 31.57 4.11
N GLU A 279 -5.54 32.04 3.30
CA GLU A 279 -5.80 32.77 2.05
C GLU A 279 -5.14 32.13 0.81
N GLY A 280 -5.45 32.68 -0.37
CA GLY A 280 -4.77 32.36 -1.62
C GLY A 280 -4.89 30.90 -2.09
N LYS A 281 -3.79 30.34 -2.60
CA LYS A 281 -3.72 28.95 -3.14
C LYS A 281 -4.02 27.91 -2.06
N LEU A 282 -3.60 28.16 -0.82
CA LEU A 282 -3.82 27.26 0.31
C LEU A 282 -5.30 27.19 0.70
N LYS A 283 -5.99 28.35 0.72
CA LYS A 283 -7.44 28.39 0.98
C LYS A 283 -8.21 27.52 0.00
N LYS A 284 -7.95 27.68 -1.30
CA LYS A 284 -8.62 26.89 -2.37
C LYS A 284 -8.37 25.38 -2.24
N LEU A 285 -7.17 24.99 -1.80
CA LEU A 285 -6.86 23.58 -1.54
C LEU A 285 -7.71 23.04 -0.38
N PHE A 286 -7.77 23.76 0.74
CA PHE A 286 -8.52 23.32 1.91
C PHE A 286 -10.05 23.37 1.71
N GLU A 287 -10.56 24.33 0.93
CA GLU A 287 -11.94 24.31 0.44
C GLU A 287 -12.24 23.04 -0.38
N SER A 288 -11.26 22.55 -1.15
CA SER A 288 -11.39 21.30 -1.89
C SER A 288 -11.45 20.09 -0.95
N PHE A 289 -10.71 20.09 0.16
CA PHE A 289 -10.84 19.07 1.21
C PHE A 289 -12.22 19.08 1.87
N ILE A 290 -12.76 20.27 2.18
CA ILE A 290 -14.13 20.42 2.69
C ILE A 290 -15.14 19.83 1.68
N ASN A 291 -15.01 20.19 0.40
CA ASN A 291 -15.89 19.67 -0.66
C ASN A 291 -15.80 18.14 -0.80
N VAL A 292 -14.63 17.53 -0.55
CA VAL A 292 -14.48 16.06 -0.52
C VAL A 292 -15.31 15.47 0.62
N CYS A 293 -15.16 15.99 1.84
CA CYS A 293 -15.93 15.53 2.99
C CYS A 293 -17.45 15.71 2.78
N GLU A 294 -17.89 16.86 2.26
CA GLU A 294 -19.31 17.14 1.97
C GLU A 294 -19.91 16.15 0.96
N LYS A 295 -19.13 15.73 -0.05
CA LYS A 295 -19.61 14.86 -1.14
C LYS A 295 -19.46 13.36 -0.86
N GLN A 296 -18.55 12.98 0.04
CA GLN A 296 -18.15 11.59 0.26
C GLN A 296 -18.40 11.13 1.72
N ASN A 297 -19.56 11.49 2.27
CA ASN A 297 -19.99 11.04 3.61
C ASN A 297 -18.93 11.30 4.71
N GLY A 298 -18.30 12.47 4.67
CA GLY A 298 -17.36 12.91 5.71
C GLY A 298 -15.92 12.43 5.55
N SER A 299 -15.54 11.73 4.46
CA SER A 299 -14.11 11.40 4.23
C SER A 299 -13.80 11.09 2.77
N GLY A 300 -12.56 11.29 2.33
CA GLY A 300 -12.17 10.90 0.98
C GLY A 300 -10.76 11.27 0.59
N PHE A 301 -10.39 10.88 -0.62
CA PHE A 301 -9.10 11.18 -1.22
C PHE A 301 -9.17 12.43 -2.09
N LEU A 302 -8.08 13.20 -2.12
CA LEU A 302 -7.86 14.27 -3.08
C LEU A 302 -6.48 14.14 -3.70
N ASP A 303 -6.43 14.02 -5.02
CA ASP A 303 -5.21 14.07 -5.81
C ASP A 303 -4.99 15.52 -6.29
N TYR A 304 -3.81 16.09 -6.08
CA TYR A 304 -3.51 17.48 -6.40
C TYR A 304 -2.01 17.70 -6.66
N LYS A 305 -1.63 18.92 -7.04
CA LYS A 305 -0.23 19.32 -7.21
C LYS A 305 0.14 20.39 -6.21
N TRP A 306 1.31 20.24 -5.59
CA TRP A 306 1.77 21.18 -4.57
C TRP A 306 3.28 21.37 -4.60
N PRO A 307 3.77 22.57 -4.25
CA PRO A 307 5.19 22.81 -4.09
C PRO A 307 5.85 21.83 -3.12
N LYS A 308 6.93 21.18 -3.57
CA LYS A 308 7.74 20.28 -2.77
C LYS A 308 9.19 20.79 -2.73
N PRO A 309 9.72 21.16 -1.55
CA PRO A 309 11.14 21.46 -1.38
C PRO A 309 12.00 20.22 -1.66
N THR A 310 13.16 20.41 -2.29
CA THR A 310 14.15 19.38 -2.58
C THR A 310 15.55 19.91 -2.28
N THR A 311 16.55 19.03 -2.22
CA THR A 311 17.96 19.41 -2.01
C THR A 311 18.48 20.38 -3.08
N GLY A 312 17.90 20.37 -4.29
CA GLY A 312 18.31 21.20 -5.43
C GLY A 312 17.40 22.39 -5.75
N GLY A 313 16.40 22.70 -4.91
CA GLY A 313 15.43 23.77 -5.17
C GLY A 313 14.00 23.35 -4.84
N MET A 314 13.01 23.86 -5.58
CA MET A 314 11.60 23.56 -5.37
C MET A 314 10.96 22.98 -6.62
N ILE A 315 10.22 21.88 -6.47
CA ILE A 315 9.33 21.38 -7.51
C ILE A 315 7.97 22.04 -7.30
N GLU A 316 7.60 23.01 -8.13
CA GLU A 316 6.38 23.82 -7.99
C GLU A 316 5.08 23.01 -8.00
N ASP A 317 5.05 21.94 -8.81
CA ASP A 317 3.85 21.18 -9.14
C ASP A 317 4.04 19.67 -8.91
N ALA A 318 4.57 19.30 -7.74
CA ALA A 318 4.76 17.90 -7.38
C ALA A 318 3.41 17.20 -7.12
N PRO A 319 3.17 16.01 -7.69
CA PRO A 319 1.91 15.29 -7.49
C PRO A 319 1.81 14.76 -6.04
N LYS A 320 0.69 15.05 -5.40
CA LYS A 320 0.36 14.65 -4.03
C LYS A 320 -1.01 13.99 -3.96
N ILE A 321 -1.16 13.12 -2.96
CA ILE A 321 -2.42 12.52 -2.58
C ILE A 321 -2.64 12.84 -1.11
N SER A 322 -3.82 13.34 -0.78
CA SER A 322 -4.29 13.44 0.60
C SER A 322 -5.45 12.50 0.84
N TYR A 323 -5.56 12.07 2.08
CA TYR A 323 -6.81 11.56 2.62
C TYR A 323 -7.26 12.47 3.75
N VAL A 324 -8.56 12.77 3.78
CA VAL A 324 -9.17 13.67 4.74
C VAL A 324 -10.41 13.04 5.35
N ARG A 325 -10.67 13.35 6.63
CA ARG A 325 -11.84 12.88 7.36
C ARG A 325 -12.36 13.96 8.30
N LEU A 326 -13.67 14.19 8.26
CA LEU A 326 -14.42 15.11 9.12
C LEU A 326 -14.70 14.45 10.47
N TYR A 327 -14.31 15.14 11.53
CA TYR A 327 -14.76 14.89 12.90
C TYR A 327 -15.84 15.93 13.26
N GLU A 328 -17.10 15.52 13.09
CA GLU A 328 -18.27 16.39 13.24
C GLU A 328 -18.38 17.09 14.61
N PRO A 329 -18.12 16.43 15.76
CA PRO A 329 -18.33 17.06 17.08
C PRO A 329 -17.54 18.35 17.30
N LEU A 330 -16.39 18.51 16.63
CA LEU A 330 -15.56 19.72 16.71
C LEU A 330 -15.54 20.51 15.40
N GLY A 331 -16.24 20.04 14.36
CA GLY A 331 -16.18 20.64 13.02
C GLY A 331 -14.75 20.64 12.46
N TRP A 332 -13.98 19.59 12.72
CA TRP A 332 -12.57 19.49 12.31
C TRP A 332 -12.39 18.58 11.10
N ILE A 333 -11.59 19.00 10.13
CA ILE A 333 -11.08 18.10 9.09
C ILE A 333 -9.67 17.71 9.47
N ILE A 334 -9.45 16.40 9.60
CA ILE A 334 -8.17 15.78 9.88
C ILE A 334 -7.64 15.25 8.56
N GLY A 335 -6.38 15.54 8.25
CA GLY A 335 -5.79 15.07 7.02
C GLY A 335 -4.29 14.82 7.13
N THR A 336 -3.82 14.09 6.13
CA THR A 336 -2.40 13.95 5.84
C THR A 336 -2.19 13.90 4.34
N ASP A 337 -0.98 14.20 3.90
CA ASP A 337 -0.61 14.22 2.50
C ASP A 337 0.73 13.52 2.26
N VAL A 338 0.83 12.91 1.08
CA VAL A 338 2.03 12.21 0.65
C VAL A 338 2.30 12.47 -0.82
N SER A 339 3.58 12.61 -1.16
CA SER A 339 4.00 12.82 -2.55
C SER A 339 4.03 11.49 -3.29
N ILE A 340 3.50 11.46 -4.52
CA ILE A 340 3.42 10.23 -5.33
C ILE A 340 4.81 9.75 -5.72
N ASP A 341 5.76 10.65 -5.92
CA ASP A 341 7.16 10.35 -6.29
C ASP A 341 7.90 9.44 -5.29
N ARG A 342 7.32 9.20 -4.11
CA ARG A 342 7.84 8.23 -3.15
C ARG A 342 7.85 6.79 -3.65
N ILE A 343 6.98 6.45 -4.60
CA ILE A 343 6.98 5.11 -5.20
C ILE A 343 8.00 5.00 -6.34
N ASP A 344 8.66 6.08 -6.75
CA ASP A 344 9.57 6.10 -7.91
C ASP A 344 10.73 5.13 -7.73
N LYS A 345 11.26 4.99 -6.50
CA LYS A 345 12.31 4.00 -6.22
C LYS A 345 11.81 2.57 -6.45
N ALA A 346 10.62 2.24 -5.93
CA ALA A 346 10.03 0.92 -6.11
C ALA A 346 9.68 0.65 -7.59
N LEU A 347 9.23 1.69 -8.32
CA LEU A 347 8.98 1.61 -9.75
C LEU A 347 10.28 1.38 -10.54
N ALA A 348 11.36 2.09 -10.22
CA ALA A 348 12.66 1.91 -10.88
C ALA A 348 13.20 0.49 -10.66
N GLU A 349 13.15 -0.02 -9.43
CA GLU A 349 13.55 -1.40 -9.11
C GLU A 349 12.68 -2.44 -9.83
N LYS A 350 11.38 -2.17 -9.99
CA LYS A 350 10.47 -3.02 -10.76
C LYS A 350 10.78 -2.96 -12.27
N GLN A 351 11.03 -1.77 -12.80
CA GLN A 351 11.42 -1.53 -14.19
C GLN A 351 12.69 -2.31 -14.54
N GLU A 352 13.76 -2.16 -13.75
CA GLU A 352 15.02 -2.88 -13.95
C GLU A 352 14.84 -4.40 -13.95
N ARG A 353 14.00 -4.91 -13.05
CA ARG A 353 13.68 -6.35 -12.99
C ARG A 353 12.94 -6.82 -14.23
N VAL A 354 11.92 -6.08 -14.65
CA VAL A 354 11.13 -6.41 -15.85
C VAL A 354 12.05 -6.37 -17.08
N GLU A 355 12.84 -5.32 -17.27
CA GLU A 355 13.80 -5.20 -18.37
C GLU A 355 14.81 -6.36 -18.40
N TYR A 356 15.34 -6.77 -17.24
CA TYR A 356 16.21 -7.94 -17.15
C TYR A 356 15.50 -9.24 -17.57
N GLU A 357 14.26 -9.45 -17.10
CA GLU A 357 13.44 -10.60 -17.48
C GLU A 357 13.14 -10.60 -19.00
N GLU A 358 12.85 -9.43 -19.57
CA GLU A 358 12.63 -9.24 -21.01
C GLU A 358 13.88 -9.61 -21.80
N ILE A 359 15.04 -9.03 -21.47
CA ILE A 359 16.32 -9.30 -22.15
C ILE A 359 16.65 -10.78 -22.10
N MET A 360 16.47 -11.44 -20.96
CA MET A 360 16.75 -12.87 -20.83
C MET A 360 15.83 -13.75 -21.68
N ILE A 361 14.54 -13.38 -21.82
CA ILE A 361 13.62 -14.08 -22.72
C ILE A 361 14.02 -13.84 -24.18
N ILE A 362 14.38 -12.61 -24.55
CA ILE A 362 14.81 -12.26 -25.92
C ILE A 362 16.09 -13.03 -26.29
N ILE A 363 17.09 -13.09 -25.42
CA ILE A 363 18.33 -13.85 -25.65
C ILE A 363 18.02 -15.35 -25.86
N LYS A 364 17.14 -15.93 -25.04
CA LYS A 364 16.71 -17.33 -25.22
C LYS A 364 15.99 -17.53 -26.56
N LEU A 365 15.10 -16.62 -26.93
CA LEU A 365 14.37 -16.68 -28.19
C LEU A 365 15.31 -16.60 -29.40
N VAL A 366 16.25 -15.65 -29.39
CA VAL A 366 17.22 -15.44 -30.47
C VAL A 366 18.20 -16.60 -30.58
N SER A 367 18.78 -17.07 -29.47
CA SER A 367 19.71 -18.21 -29.47
C SER A 367 19.05 -19.50 -29.95
N THR A 368 17.80 -19.76 -29.55
CA THR A 368 17.04 -20.94 -30.02
C THR A 368 16.70 -20.81 -31.51
N SER A 369 16.35 -19.61 -31.97
CA SER A 369 16.11 -19.31 -33.39
C SER A 369 17.36 -19.52 -34.25
N LEU A 370 18.53 -19.06 -33.77
CA LEU A 370 19.82 -19.28 -34.42
C LEU A 370 20.17 -20.77 -34.48
N LEU A 371 19.90 -21.51 -33.41
CA LEU A 371 20.11 -22.96 -33.37
C LEU A 371 19.27 -23.69 -34.42
N VAL A 372 18.01 -23.30 -34.63
CA VAL A 372 17.15 -23.87 -35.69
C VAL A 372 17.71 -23.59 -37.07
N ILE A 373 18.10 -22.35 -37.33
CA ILE A 373 18.68 -21.96 -38.63
C ILE A 373 19.96 -22.76 -38.89
N PHE A 374 20.81 -22.93 -37.86
CA PHE A 374 22.04 -23.72 -37.94
C PHE A 374 21.76 -25.20 -38.25
N ILE A 375 20.86 -25.85 -37.50
CA ILE A 375 20.48 -27.26 -37.73
C ILE A 375 19.89 -27.42 -39.13
N PHE A 376 18.99 -26.54 -39.54
CA PHE A 376 18.37 -26.60 -40.87
C PHE A 376 19.38 -26.41 -42.00
N GLY A 377 20.34 -25.48 -41.83
CA GLY A 377 21.45 -25.30 -42.76
C GLY A 377 22.35 -26.54 -42.84
N MET A 378 22.66 -27.15 -41.70
CA MET A 378 23.44 -28.40 -41.63
C MET A 378 22.74 -29.55 -42.35
N LEU A 379 21.42 -29.70 -42.20
CA LEU A 379 20.63 -30.73 -42.92
C LEU A 379 20.72 -30.56 -44.44
N ILE A 380 20.59 -29.32 -44.93
CA ILE A 380 20.71 -29.03 -46.36
C ILE A 380 22.12 -29.34 -46.87
N TYR A 381 23.15 -29.00 -46.08
CA TYR A 381 24.54 -29.31 -46.40
C TYR A 381 24.79 -30.82 -46.50
N MET A 382 24.33 -31.58 -45.50
CA MET A 382 24.45 -33.05 -45.49
C MET A 382 23.75 -33.70 -46.68
N ARG A 383 22.53 -33.25 -47.03
CA ARG A 383 21.79 -33.74 -48.20
C ARG A 383 22.54 -33.51 -49.52
N ASN A 384 23.09 -32.31 -49.73
CA ASN A 384 23.84 -31.99 -50.95
C ASN A 384 25.18 -32.73 -51.04
N ARG A 385 25.80 -33.08 -49.90
CA ARG A 385 27.03 -33.88 -49.87
C ARG A 385 26.75 -35.35 -50.22
N SER A 386 25.63 -35.91 -49.73
CA SER A 386 25.21 -37.28 -50.05
C SER A 386 24.89 -37.49 -51.54
N SER A 387 24.41 -36.46 -52.25
CA SER A 387 24.11 -36.57 -53.69
C SER A 387 25.34 -36.49 -54.61
N ASN A 388 26.53 -36.20 -54.06
CA ASN A 388 27.76 -35.97 -54.83
C ASN A 388 28.79 -37.11 -54.72
N VAL A 389 28.42 -38.26 -54.15
CA VAL A 389 29.27 -39.46 -54.20
C VAL A 389 29.07 -40.12 -55.58
N LYS A 390 30.07 -40.02 -56.47
CA LYS A 390 30.11 -40.76 -57.75
C LYS A 390 30.36 -42.24 -57.47
N GLU A 391 29.53 -43.13 -58.01
CA GLU A 391 29.89 -44.54 -58.19
C GLU A 391 31.13 -44.65 -59.08
N GLU A 392 32.13 -45.41 -58.63
CA GLU A 392 33.29 -45.80 -59.42
C GLU A 392 32.86 -46.93 -60.40
N PRO A 393 33.17 -46.88 -61.70
CA PRO A 393 32.68 -47.90 -62.63
C PRO A 393 33.50 -49.19 -62.57
N GLU A 394 32.81 -50.33 -62.56
CA GLU A 394 33.35 -51.69 -62.75
C GLU A 394 34.08 -51.86 -64.11
N PRO A 395 35.07 -52.77 -64.22
CA PRO A 395 35.80 -52.99 -65.46
C PRO A 395 35.00 -53.84 -66.46
N VAL A 396 34.97 -53.42 -67.73
CA VAL A 396 34.30 -54.13 -68.83
C VAL A 396 35.26 -55.09 -69.53
N GLU A 397 34.93 -56.38 -69.52
CA GLU A 397 35.55 -57.45 -70.28
C GLU A 397 34.94 -57.53 -71.69
N LYS A 398 35.77 -57.51 -72.76
CA LYS A 398 35.37 -57.94 -74.11
C LYS A 398 36.50 -58.62 -74.88
N GLU A 399 36.32 -59.94 -75.02
CA GLU A 399 36.57 -60.89 -76.12
C GLU A 399 37.59 -60.59 -77.25
N THR A 400 38.28 -61.67 -77.63
CA THR A 400 39.48 -61.80 -78.45
C THR A 400 39.20 -62.18 -79.91
N ALA A 401 40.19 -62.00 -80.81
CA ALA A 401 40.72 -63.00 -81.78
C ALA A 401 41.70 -62.37 -82.82
N PRO A 402 42.54 -63.13 -83.58
CA PRO A 402 43.55 -64.07 -83.07
C PRO A 402 44.90 -64.13 -83.89
N VAL A 403 45.92 -64.83 -83.34
CA VAL A 403 47.10 -65.53 -83.94
C VAL A 403 48.21 -64.65 -84.58
N GLU A 404 49.50 -64.73 -84.19
CA GLU A 404 50.47 -65.81 -84.49
C GLU A 404 51.61 -66.01 -83.45
N LYS A 405 52.09 -67.26 -83.45
CA LYS A 405 53.06 -68.00 -82.61
C LYS A 405 54.51 -67.87 -83.19
N PRO A 406 55.58 -68.56 -82.71
CA PRO A 406 55.73 -69.43 -81.53
C PRO A 406 57.09 -69.34 -80.75
N THR A 407 57.18 -70.17 -79.69
CA THR A 407 58.36 -70.96 -79.20
C THR A 407 59.51 -70.22 -78.48
N SER A 408 60.14 -70.75 -77.40
CA SER A 408 60.03 -72.04 -76.68
C SER A 408 60.75 -71.96 -75.32
N MET A 409 60.26 -72.76 -74.34
CA MET A 409 60.97 -73.66 -73.39
C MET A 409 62.26 -73.13 -72.70
N ASP A 410 62.40 -73.16 -71.37
CA ASP A 410 62.56 -74.36 -70.54
C ASP A 410 62.64 -74.00 -69.03
N GLU A 411 62.34 -75.01 -68.21
CA GLU A 411 62.40 -75.20 -66.74
C GLU A 411 63.81 -74.97 -66.07
N PRO A 412 64.03 -75.20 -64.74
CA PRO A 412 63.17 -75.12 -63.54
C PRO A 412 63.85 -74.49 -62.26
N MET A 413 63.01 -74.18 -61.24
CA MET A 413 63.14 -74.35 -59.76
C MET A 413 64.48 -74.17 -58.99
N ARG A 414 64.57 -73.21 -58.03
CA ARG A 414 64.59 -73.38 -56.52
C ARG A 414 65.11 -72.13 -55.73
N MET A 415 64.40 -71.79 -54.62
CA MET A 415 64.77 -71.27 -53.26
C MET A 415 65.87 -70.18 -53.09
N THR A 416 65.81 -69.15 -52.21
CA THR A 416 65.08 -68.84 -50.94
C THR A 416 65.32 -67.37 -50.50
N GLU A 417 64.58 -66.93 -49.44
CA GLU A 417 64.88 -65.82 -48.47
C GLU A 417 64.61 -64.35 -48.89
N GLU A 418 63.95 -63.41 -48.15
CA GLU A 418 63.53 -63.18 -46.74
C GLU A 418 62.21 -62.33 -46.64
N ILE A 419 61.56 -62.28 -45.46
CA ILE A 419 60.31 -61.59 -45.02
C ILE A 419 60.67 -60.23 -44.32
N PRO A 420 59.85 -59.13 -44.11
CA PRO A 420 58.37 -58.95 -43.95
C PRO A 420 57.75 -57.75 -44.74
N VAL A 421 56.42 -57.49 -44.78
CA VAL A 421 55.61 -56.76 -43.76
C VAL A 421 54.10 -57.01 -43.96
N LEU A 422 53.44 -57.25 -42.82
CA LEU A 422 52.02 -57.48 -42.59
C LEU A 422 51.08 -56.34 -43.07
N ARG A 423 49.94 -56.72 -43.67
CA ARG A 423 48.66 -56.01 -43.52
C ARG A 423 47.55 -57.02 -43.25
N ALA A 424 46.92 -56.89 -42.09
CA ALA A 424 45.70 -57.58 -41.72
C ALA A 424 44.47 -56.88 -42.33
N SER A 425 43.44 -57.67 -42.61
CA SER A 425 42.13 -57.30 -43.16
C SER A 425 41.20 -56.61 -42.12
N PRO A 426 40.10 -55.94 -42.55
CA PRO A 426 39.25 -55.11 -41.69
C PRO A 426 37.88 -55.73 -41.35
N GLU A 427 37.41 -55.50 -40.12
CA GLU A 427 36.00 -55.54 -39.66
C GLU A 427 35.97 -54.68 -38.37
N GLN A 428 35.07 -53.75 -38.02
CA GLN A 428 33.70 -53.35 -38.39
C GLN A 428 33.42 -51.97 -37.72
N GLY A 429 32.39 -51.24 -38.20
CA GLY A 429 31.65 -50.29 -37.34
C GLY A 429 31.29 -48.92 -37.94
N THR A 430 30.47 -48.85 -38.99
CA THR A 430 29.80 -47.62 -39.43
C THR A 430 28.30 -47.70 -39.13
N LEU A 431 27.77 -46.75 -38.36
CA LEU A 431 26.31 -46.55 -38.25
C LEU A 431 25.72 -46.35 -39.65
N ARG A 432 24.67 -47.09 -39.98
CA ARG A 432 23.94 -46.90 -41.25
C ARG A 432 23.28 -45.52 -41.24
N THR A 433 23.49 -44.77 -42.31
CA THR A 433 23.00 -43.40 -42.55
C THR A 433 21.51 -43.22 -42.24
N ASP A 434 20.71 -44.27 -42.37
CA ASP A 434 19.26 -44.24 -42.18
C ASP A 434 18.86 -44.11 -40.69
N GLU A 435 19.67 -44.64 -39.76
CA GLU A 435 19.42 -44.50 -38.32
C GLU A 435 19.76 -43.09 -37.83
N CYS A 436 20.79 -42.47 -38.39
CA CYS A 436 21.11 -41.06 -38.15
C CYS A 436 20.00 -40.14 -38.70
N VAL A 437 19.47 -40.41 -39.88
CA VAL A 437 18.35 -39.63 -40.45
C VAL A 437 17.10 -39.74 -39.57
N LYS A 438 16.75 -40.93 -39.10
CA LYS A 438 15.61 -41.12 -38.19
C LYS A 438 15.80 -40.43 -36.84
N MET A 439 16.98 -40.56 -36.23
CA MET A 439 17.30 -39.88 -34.96
C MET A 439 17.20 -38.37 -35.10
N VAL A 440 17.70 -37.83 -36.21
CA VAL A 440 17.66 -36.40 -36.52
C VAL A 440 16.24 -35.92 -36.84
N GLN A 441 15.40 -36.73 -37.49
CA GLN A 441 13.97 -36.42 -37.69
C GLN A 441 13.23 -36.36 -36.35
N GLU A 442 13.49 -37.28 -35.43
CA GLU A 442 12.87 -37.26 -34.09
C GLU A 442 13.36 -36.08 -33.24
N ILE A 443 14.65 -35.72 -33.33
CA ILE A 443 15.18 -34.50 -32.71
C ILE A 443 14.54 -33.25 -33.32
N SER A 444 14.38 -33.20 -34.65
CA SER A 444 13.77 -32.07 -35.35
C SER A 444 12.30 -31.89 -34.97
N LYS A 445 11.53 -32.98 -34.86
CA LYS A 445 10.15 -32.97 -34.33
C LYS A 445 10.11 -32.46 -32.89
N THR A 446 11.03 -32.92 -32.04
CA THR A 446 11.13 -32.48 -30.64
C THR A 446 11.48 -30.99 -30.54
N LEU A 447 12.39 -30.50 -31.39
CA LEU A 447 12.79 -29.08 -31.43
C LEU A 447 11.68 -28.16 -31.97
N ILE A 448 10.91 -28.64 -32.94
CA ILE A 448 9.73 -27.94 -33.47
C ILE A 448 8.64 -27.90 -32.40
N ALA A 449 8.43 -28.99 -31.65
CA ALA A 449 7.51 -29.01 -30.53
C ALA A 449 7.94 -28.03 -29.43
N GLU A 450 9.23 -27.93 -29.11
CA GLU A 450 9.73 -26.97 -28.13
C GLU A 450 9.66 -25.52 -28.64
N HIS A 451 9.86 -25.26 -29.93
CA HIS A 451 9.58 -23.95 -30.54
C HIS A 451 8.11 -23.60 -30.51
N ALA A 452 7.22 -24.55 -30.83
CA ALA A 452 5.79 -24.37 -30.75
C ALA A 452 5.35 -24.11 -29.30
N LYS A 453 6.02 -24.72 -28.32
CA LYS A 453 5.78 -24.51 -26.89
C LYS A 453 6.29 -23.15 -26.40
N LEU A 454 7.48 -22.71 -26.82
CA LEU A 454 8.02 -21.38 -26.53
C LEU A 454 7.20 -20.27 -27.22
N LEU A 455 6.78 -20.51 -28.46
CA LEU A 455 5.84 -19.66 -29.18
C LEU A 455 4.47 -19.65 -28.49
N ALA A 456 3.98 -20.80 -28.01
CA ALA A 456 2.75 -20.87 -27.24
C ALA A 456 2.87 -20.13 -25.90
N MET A 457 4.00 -20.21 -25.21
CA MET A 457 4.29 -19.45 -23.99
C MET A 457 4.34 -17.94 -24.25
N ALA A 458 4.91 -17.52 -25.39
CA ALA A 458 4.89 -16.13 -25.84
C ALA A 458 3.46 -15.68 -26.22
N LEU A 459 2.68 -16.53 -26.88
CA LEU A 459 1.29 -16.27 -27.29
C LEU A 459 0.29 -16.36 -26.13
N GLN A 460 0.56 -17.11 -25.07
CA GLN A 460 -0.25 -17.14 -23.83
C GLN A 460 -0.21 -15.81 -23.09
N LYS A 461 0.80 -14.99 -23.40
CA LYS A 461 0.99 -13.64 -22.87
C LYS A 461 0.49 -12.53 -23.84
N ALA A 462 -0.10 -12.87 -24.99
CA ALA A 462 -0.56 -11.93 -26.02
C ALA A 462 -2.12 -11.77 -26.07
N PRO A 463 -2.68 -10.62 -26.51
CA PRO A 463 -4.13 -10.40 -26.56
C PRO A 463 -4.87 -11.25 -27.62
N GLY A 464 -6.11 -11.63 -27.29
CA GLY A 464 -6.80 -12.81 -27.84
C GLY A 464 -7.13 -12.85 -29.34
N ALA A 465 -7.32 -11.72 -30.02
CA ALA A 465 -7.73 -11.71 -31.44
C ALA A 465 -6.56 -12.01 -32.40
N VAL A 466 -5.36 -11.48 -32.13
CA VAL A 466 -4.15 -11.67 -32.95
C VAL A 466 -3.55 -13.07 -32.75
N SER A 467 -3.81 -13.68 -31.58
CA SER A 467 -3.41 -15.05 -31.25
C SER A 467 -3.90 -16.08 -32.28
N ASN A 468 -5.09 -15.91 -32.85
CA ASN A 468 -5.72 -16.92 -33.71
C ASN A 468 -5.20 -16.93 -35.15
N GLU A 469 -5.02 -15.77 -35.78
CA GLU A 469 -4.44 -15.67 -37.13
C GLU A 469 -2.97 -16.12 -37.13
N VAL A 470 -2.19 -15.75 -36.10
CA VAL A 470 -0.78 -16.14 -35.96
C VAL A 470 -0.64 -17.62 -35.62
N LYS A 471 -1.51 -18.19 -34.77
CA LYS A 471 -1.61 -19.65 -34.58
C LYS A 471 -1.92 -20.36 -35.89
N LYS A 472 -2.82 -19.83 -36.71
CA LYS A 472 -3.18 -20.40 -38.01
C LYS A 472 -2.02 -20.39 -38.98
N LEU A 473 -1.25 -19.30 -39.05
CA LEU A 473 -0.04 -19.21 -39.88
C LEU A 473 1.10 -20.11 -39.36
N ALA A 474 1.34 -20.13 -38.05
CA ALA A 474 2.36 -20.97 -37.44
C ALA A 474 2.04 -22.46 -37.62
N ASN A 475 0.79 -22.87 -37.41
CA ASN A 475 0.34 -24.24 -37.64
C ASN A 475 0.45 -24.62 -39.11
N LYS A 476 0.10 -23.73 -40.04
CA LYS A 476 0.25 -23.97 -41.48
C LYS A 476 1.72 -24.16 -41.89
N SER A 477 2.62 -23.35 -41.35
CA SER A 477 4.07 -23.48 -41.58
C SER A 477 4.64 -24.76 -40.97
N ILE A 478 4.18 -25.15 -39.77
CA ILE A 478 4.56 -26.42 -39.13
C ILE A 478 4.05 -27.60 -39.96
N GLU A 479 2.80 -27.55 -40.43
CA GLU A 479 2.19 -28.58 -41.27
C GLU A 479 2.91 -28.72 -42.62
N GLU A 480 3.30 -27.61 -43.26
CA GLU A 480 4.13 -27.63 -44.48
C GLU A 480 5.51 -28.25 -44.25
N VAL A 481 6.13 -28.00 -43.09
CA VAL A 481 7.42 -28.58 -42.73
C VAL A 481 7.29 -30.08 -42.41
N THR A 482 6.28 -30.48 -41.64
CA THR A 482 6.01 -31.88 -41.29
C THR A 482 5.70 -32.73 -42.53
N ASN A 483 4.83 -32.23 -43.42
CA ASN A 483 4.49 -32.92 -44.67
C ASN A 483 5.69 -33.12 -45.61
N ARG A 484 6.68 -32.22 -45.55
CA ARG A 484 7.92 -32.33 -46.33
C ARG A 484 8.97 -33.24 -45.67
N ILE A 485 8.96 -33.39 -44.35
CA ILE A 485 9.80 -34.35 -43.62
C ILE A 485 9.31 -35.79 -43.84
N GLU A 486 7.99 -36.00 -43.94
CA GLU A 486 7.38 -37.32 -44.15
C GLU A 486 7.40 -37.81 -45.61
N GLY A 487 7.99 -37.06 -46.55
CA GLY A 487 8.17 -37.48 -47.94
C GLY A 487 6.89 -37.59 -48.77
N LYS A 488 5.79 -36.93 -48.38
CA LYS A 488 4.46 -37.12 -49.00
C LYS A 488 4.08 -36.14 -50.12
N GLN A 489 5.03 -35.51 -50.82
CA GLN A 489 4.70 -34.78 -52.06
C GLN A 489 5.69 -35.07 -53.20
N GLU A 490 5.32 -36.01 -54.06
CA GLU A 490 5.73 -36.05 -55.46
C GLU A 490 4.65 -35.35 -56.31
N GLY A 491 5.00 -34.26 -57.00
CA GLY A 491 4.15 -33.58 -57.97
C GLY A 491 4.69 -32.18 -58.34
N PRO A 492 4.71 -31.79 -59.62
CA PRO A 492 5.28 -30.51 -60.04
C PRO A 492 4.33 -29.38 -59.71
N ILE A 493 4.76 -28.44 -58.88
CA ILE A 493 4.02 -27.20 -58.61
C ILE A 493 4.69 -26.10 -59.43
N GLY A 494 3.94 -25.60 -60.42
CA GLY A 494 4.34 -24.44 -61.24
C GLY A 494 4.63 -23.21 -60.38
N GLU A 495 5.52 -22.35 -60.86
CA GLU A 495 5.88 -21.10 -60.21
C GLU A 495 4.63 -20.31 -59.80
N PRO A 496 4.53 -19.83 -58.54
CA PRO A 496 3.53 -18.84 -58.20
C PRO A 496 3.84 -17.58 -59.00
N SER A 497 2.86 -17.04 -59.72
CA SER A 497 3.03 -15.78 -60.47
C SER A 497 3.55 -14.68 -59.55
N GLU A 498 4.46 -13.85 -60.08
CA GLU A 498 5.08 -12.70 -59.39
C GLU A 498 4.05 -11.82 -58.64
N GLU A 499 2.81 -11.78 -59.12
CA GLU A 499 1.67 -11.06 -58.54
C GLU A 499 1.28 -11.54 -57.14
N THR A 500 1.45 -12.84 -56.83
CA THR A 500 1.09 -13.42 -55.51
C THR A 500 2.17 -13.15 -54.45
N LYS A 501 3.44 -13.11 -54.85
CA LYS A 501 4.57 -12.78 -53.95
C LYS A 501 4.55 -11.30 -53.56
N PHE A 502 4.19 -10.43 -54.51
CA PHE A 502 4.12 -8.99 -54.28
C PHE A 502 2.96 -8.62 -53.34
N LYS A 503 1.80 -9.30 -53.46
CA LYS A 503 0.61 -8.98 -52.66
C LYS A 503 0.80 -9.28 -51.17
N VAL A 504 1.41 -10.40 -50.81
CA VAL A 504 1.67 -10.78 -49.40
C VAL A 504 2.67 -9.84 -48.72
N VAL A 505 3.75 -9.46 -49.41
CA VAL A 505 4.74 -8.50 -48.91
C VAL A 505 4.15 -7.09 -48.80
N THR A 506 3.28 -6.71 -49.74
CA THR A 506 2.61 -5.40 -49.73
C THR A 506 1.56 -5.32 -48.61
N ASP A 507 0.78 -6.38 -48.38
CA ASP A 507 -0.23 -6.43 -47.31
C ASP A 507 0.41 -6.45 -45.90
N LEU A 508 1.57 -7.10 -45.75
CA LEU A 508 2.38 -7.09 -44.53
C LEU A 508 3.00 -5.71 -44.24
N ASN A 509 3.58 -5.05 -45.25
CA ASN A 509 4.10 -3.69 -45.11
C ASN A 509 2.99 -2.68 -44.80
N LYS A 510 1.76 -2.90 -45.30
CA LYS A 510 0.59 -2.08 -44.97
C LYS A 510 0.17 -2.26 -43.51
N MET A 511 0.17 -3.48 -42.97
CA MET A 511 -0.12 -3.72 -41.55
C MET A 511 0.93 -3.12 -40.63
N VAL A 512 2.22 -3.29 -40.94
CA VAL A 512 3.33 -2.69 -40.18
C VAL A 512 3.29 -1.15 -40.25
N GLY A 513 2.97 -0.58 -41.42
CA GLY A 513 2.80 0.87 -41.58
C GLY A 513 1.57 1.45 -40.86
N THR A 514 0.53 0.65 -40.62
CA THR A 514 -0.68 1.10 -39.89
C THR A 514 -0.46 1.09 -38.36
N ILE A 515 0.46 0.24 -37.88
CA ILE A 515 0.84 0.17 -36.45
C ILE A 515 1.80 1.32 -36.08
N ASN A 516 2.66 1.75 -37.01
CA ASN A 516 3.59 2.88 -36.81
C ASN A 516 2.96 4.29 -36.92
N LEU A 517 1.64 4.40 -37.15
CA LEU A 517 0.94 5.69 -37.31
C LEU A 517 -0.08 5.97 -36.19
N LYS A 518 -0.05 5.22 -35.08
CA LYS A 518 -0.98 5.39 -33.95
C LYS A 518 -0.33 5.37 -32.56
N GLU A 519 0.92 5.78 -32.46
CA GLU A 519 1.55 6.26 -31.21
C GLU A 519 2.08 7.68 -31.39
#